data_AF-A0A158C2F7-F1
#
_entry.id   AF-A0A158C2F7-F1
#
_cell.length_a   1.000
_cell.length_b   1.000
_cell.length_c   1.000
_cell.angle_alpha   90.00
_cell.angle_beta   90.00
_cell.angle_gamma   90.00
#
_symmetry.space_group_name_H-M   'P 1'
#
loop_
_entity.id
_entity.type
_entity.pdbx_description
1 polymer ?
#
loop_
_entity_poly.entity_id
_entity_poly.type
_entity_poly.pdbx_seq_one_letter_code
_entity_poly.pdbx_strand_id
1 'polypeptide(L)'
;MPLWSDSRSLREAISGHDNNYTLIRAILAASVIYFHAFALTRTPGAIDPLNAMLAPVSDIGDLAVQSFFFLSGLFVAQSYSNDPKTIRFILRRFFRIWPGLFVCLFVTAFLSCAISTPKEFARFAFFNGVYEYILRNAVLDLTWYIPGVFEDHALSAINGPIHTLVMEAKMYALLAVLGAVGLLATTRRLGITCVLAGVACLMVGSTLPDIGWFFSAPYAHPAAAMFFAGSTAFALSRWIYPRLWQGILLGIATAILPGGAHKFMFFATVAWALLYLGQSPMLAKLGRPRQDLSYGIYIYGWPCQQFVVAATSTHVNPYLMAALALPLSCVFAAASWNLIEKPAIRLGHLLPAVTINSIKRRASVITDVQRRALRLGGVLFVMLAACISMRIATTAHDFVVPSPLTVRIVDFGPKESKKGTPFNEQPDGTFAIWLKLDGVPPTGTTVYLAGHKLDTFITAGVATANISPSIIATAGEKSVYLERRTVHGIERSKSVHLLISE
;
A
#
# COMPACT_ATOMS: atom_id res chain seq x y z
N MET A 1 37.10 -26.19 -7.28
CA MET A 1 36.86 -24.74 -7.11
C MET A 1 36.05 -24.56 -5.84
N PRO A 2 36.51 -23.83 -4.83
CA PRO A 2 35.66 -23.54 -3.68
C PRO A 2 34.45 -22.74 -4.17
N LEU A 3 33.25 -23.24 -3.89
CA LEU A 3 32.02 -22.48 -4.05
C LEU A 3 32.18 -21.21 -3.22
N TRP A 4 31.94 -20.04 -3.79
CA TRP A 4 32.12 -18.73 -3.15
C TRP A 4 31.38 -18.59 -1.81
N SER A 5 30.43 -19.49 -1.51
CA SER A 5 29.65 -19.54 -0.28
C SER A 5 30.41 -19.98 0.97
N ASP A 6 31.52 -20.71 0.84
CA ASP A 6 32.04 -21.46 2.01
C ASP A 6 32.95 -20.63 2.94
N SER A 7 33.47 -19.50 2.46
CA SER A 7 34.42 -18.64 3.17
C SER A 7 33.97 -17.19 3.41
N ARG A 8 32.87 -16.73 2.78
CA ARG A 8 32.41 -15.34 2.86
C ARG A 8 31.38 -15.17 3.98
N SER A 9 31.58 -14.16 4.83
CA SER A 9 30.56 -13.80 5.83
C SER A 9 29.37 -13.09 5.17
N LEU A 10 28.17 -13.20 5.77
CA LEU A 10 26.99 -12.47 5.30
C LEU A 10 27.27 -10.95 5.25
N ARG A 11 28.04 -10.42 6.21
CA ARG A 11 28.44 -9.00 6.27
C ARG A 11 29.21 -8.59 5.01
N GLU A 12 30.17 -9.38 4.57
CA GLU A 12 30.92 -9.12 3.35
C GLU A 12 30.03 -9.17 2.11
N ALA A 13 29.08 -10.10 2.06
CA ALA A 13 28.15 -10.26 0.95
C ALA A 13 27.22 -9.05 0.77
N ILE A 14 26.58 -8.62 1.84
CA ILE A 14 25.62 -7.50 1.80
C ILE A 14 26.31 -6.13 1.67
N SER A 15 27.61 -6.04 1.99
CA SER A 15 28.38 -4.79 1.84
C SER A 15 28.93 -4.62 0.41
N GLY A 16 29.07 -5.71 -0.35
CA GLY A 16 29.49 -5.67 -1.75
C GLY A 16 28.32 -5.55 -2.73
N HIS A 17 28.65 -5.31 -4.00
CA HIS A 17 27.69 -5.36 -5.13
C HIS A 17 27.61 -6.75 -5.77
N ASP A 18 28.49 -7.66 -5.36
CA ASP A 18 28.61 -9.04 -5.83
C ASP A 18 27.69 -9.96 -5.01
N ASN A 19 26.38 -9.77 -5.14
CA ASN A 19 25.33 -10.59 -4.52
C ASN A 19 24.07 -10.64 -5.41
N ASN A 20 23.16 -11.57 -5.13
CA ASN A 20 21.99 -11.87 -5.96
C ASN A 20 20.69 -11.28 -5.41
N TYR A 21 20.73 -10.41 -4.39
CA TYR A 21 19.52 -9.94 -3.72
C TYR A 21 18.59 -9.13 -4.65
N THR A 22 19.14 -8.41 -5.62
CA THR A 22 18.34 -7.73 -6.65
C THR A 22 17.58 -8.72 -7.53
N LEU A 23 18.22 -9.83 -7.91
CA LEU A 23 17.57 -10.89 -8.69
C LEU A 23 16.49 -11.60 -7.86
N ILE A 24 16.79 -11.92 -6.60
CA ILE A 24 15.83 -12.53 -5.68
C ILE A 24 14.59 -11.63 -5.56
N ARG A 25 14.76 -10.33 -5.32
CA ARG A 25 13.64 -9.40 -5.26
C ARG A 25 12.81 -9.36 -6.56
N ALA A 26 13.45 -9.44 -7.72
CA ALA A 26 12.72 -9.51 -9.00
C ALA A 26 11.90 -10.81 -9.11
N ILE A 27 12.47 -11.94 -8.67
CA ILE A 27 11.76 -13.23 -8.60
C ILE A 27 10.57 -13.14 -7.64
N LEU A 28 10.75 -12.57 -6.44
CA LEU A 28 9.68 -12.38 -5.48
C LEU A 28 8.54 -11.50 -6.04
N ALA A 29 8.88 -10.41 -6.75
CA ALA A 29 7.87 -9.57 -7.41
C ALA A 29 7.11 -10.34 -8.51
N ALA A 30 7.81 -11.17 -9.28
CA ALA A 30 7.18 -12.03 -10.29
C ALA A 30 6.29 -13.11 -9.66
N SER A 31 6.69 -13.68 -8.51
CA SER A 31 5.89 -14.65 -7.74
C SER A 31 4.56 -14.05 -7.27
N VAL A 32 4.54 -12.78 -6.89
CA VAL A 32 3.30 -12.06 -6.51
C VAL A 32 2.37 -11.90 -7.73
N ILE A 33 2.91 -11.55 -8.90
CA ILE A 33 2.12 -11.50 -10.14
C ILE A 33 1.56 -12.88 -10.49
N TYR A 34 2.38 -13.93 -10.40
CA TYR A 34 1.94 -15.31 -10.63
C TYR A 34 0.78 -15.70 -9.71
N PHE A 35 0.91 -15.47 -8.41
CA PHE A 35 -0.13 -15.76 -7.43
C PHE A 35 -1.46 -15.06 -7.78
N HIS A 36 -1.40 -13.76 -8.05
CA HIS A 36 -2.58 -12.99 -8.38
C HIS A 36 -3.18 -13.35 -9.74
N ALA A 37 -2.42 -13.98 -10.64
CA ALA A 37 -2.95 -14.40 -11.91
C ALA A 37 -4.05 -15.46 -11.74
N PHE A 38 -3.93 -16.34 -10.73
CA PHE A 38 -4.99 -17.29 -10.39
C PHE A 38 -6.17 -16.61 -9.69
N ALA A 39 -5.90 -15.66 -8.79
CA ALA A 39 -6.94 -14.95 -8.04
C ALA A 39 -7.80 -14.02 -8.91
N LEU A 40 -7.21 -13.42 -9.94
CA LEU A 40 -7.89 -12.45 -10.82
C LEU A 40 -8.67 -13.09 -11.98
N THR A 41 -8.44 -14.37 -12.25
CA THR A 41 -9.12 -15.11 -13.33
C THR A 41 -10.24 -15.99 -12.76
N ARG A 42 -11.40 -16.03 -13.42
CA ARG A 42 -12.50 -16.95 -13.11
C ARG A 42 -12.36 -18.25 -13.91
N THR A 43 -11.18 -18.87 -13.92
CA THR A 43 -10.97 -20.13 -14.64
C THR A 43 -11.46 -21.29 -13.77
N PRO A 44 -12.59 -21.95 -14.10
CA PRO A 44 -13.13 -23.01 -13.25
C PRO A 44 -12.14 -24.18 -13.13
N GLY A 45 -11.92 -24.66 -11.92
CA GLY A 45 -11.03 -25.80 -11.66
C GLY A 45 -9.53 -25.50 -11.78
N ALA A 46 -9.12 -24.23 -11.99
CA ALA A 46 -7.72 -23.87 -11.96
C ALA A 46 -7.16 -24.00 -10.53
N ILE A 47 -6.25 -24.94 -10.33
CA ILE A 47 -5.51 -25.13 -9.08
C ILE A 47 -4.13 -24.51 -9.27
N ASP A 48 -3.72 -23.63 -8.35
CA ASP A 48 -2.34 -23.13 -8.27
C ASP A 48 -1.47 -24.24 -7.64
N PRO A 49 -0.59 -24.90 -8.42
CA PRO A 49 0.25 -25.98 -7.90
C PRO A 49 1.25 -25.50 -6.85
N LEU A 50 1.76 -24.26 -6.95
CA LEU A 50 2.71 -23.73 -5.98
C LEU A 50 2.03 -23.42 -4.65
N ASN A 51 0.81 -22.89 -4.70
CA ASN A 51 0.00 -22.71 -3.50
C ASN A 51 -0.30 -24.08 -2.83
N ALA A 52 -0.69 -25.08 -3.61
CA ALA A 52 -0.94 -26.43 -3.09
C ALA A 52 0.29 -27.05 -2.41
N MET A 53 1.51 -26.75 -2.87
CA MET A 53 2.76 -27.23 -2.25
C MET A 53 3.11 -26.53 -0.93
N LEU A 54 2.63 -25.30 -0.71
CA LEU A 54 2.94 -24.49 0.48
C LEU A 54 1.83 -24.54 1.54
N ALA A 55 0.65 -25.01 1.14
CA ALA A 55 -0.48 -25.23 2.04
C ALA A 55 -0.15 -26.28 3.12
N PRO A 56 -0.71 -26.14 4.34
CA PRO A 56 -1.56 -25.05 4.82
C PRO A 56 -0.79 -23.87 5.43
N VAL A 57 0.55 -23.87 5.35
CA VAL A 57 1.40 -22.91 6.09
C VAL A 57 1.37 -21.52 5.47
N SER A 58 1.44 -21.46 4.14
CA SER A 58 1.54 -20.23 3.35
C SER A 58 1.03 -20.50 1.93
N ASP A 59 0.81 -19.45 1.17
CA ASP A 59 0.81 -19.51 -0.29
C ASP A 59 2.06 -18.81 -0.87
N ILE A 60 2.24 -18.86 -2.19
CA ILE A 60 3.42 -18.30 -2.87
C ILE A 60 3.43 -16.76 -2.86
N GLY A 61 2.28 -16.11 -2.83
CA GLY A 61 2.15 -14.65 -2.72
C GLY A 61 2.54 -14.17 -1.32
N ASP A 62 1.95 -14.77 -0.29
CA ASP A 62 2.27 -14.50 1.12
C ASP A 62 3.74 -14.79 1.42
N LEU A 63 4.27 -15.91 0.94
CA LEU A 63 5.67 -16.27 1.10
C LEU A 63 6.58 -15.22 0.43
N ALA A 64 6.20 -14.73 -0.76
CA ALA A 64 6.95 -13.70 -1.46
C ALA A 64 6.96 -12.37 -0.70
N VAL A 65 5.78 -11.93 -0.19
CA VAL A 65 5.66 -10.73 0.64
C VAL A 65 6.50 -10.87 1.91
N GLN A 66 6.39 -11.97 2.64
CA GLN A 66 7.15 -12.18 3.87
C GLN A 66 8.66 -12.26 3.61
N SER A 67 9.07 -12.81 2.47
CA SER A 67 10.47 -12.78 2.00
C SER A 67 10.94 -11.36 1.66
N PHE A 68 10.08 -10.52 1.07
CA PHE A 68 10.36 -9.09 0.89
C PHE A 68 10.57 -8.39 2.24
N PHE A 69 9.73 -8.67 3.24
CA PHE A 69 9.90 -8.11 4.57
C PHE A 69 11.21 -8.55 5.23
N PHE A 70 11.61 -9.82 5.10
CA PHE A 70 12.92 -10.29 5.57
C PHE A 70 14.08 -9.53 4.92
N LEU A 71 14.09 -9.41 3.58
CA LEU A 71 15.11 -8.65 2.88
C LEU A 71 15.05 -7.17 3.24
N SER A 72 13.86 -6.59 3.40
CA SER A 72 13.69 -5.21 3.83
C SER A 72 14.33 -5.01 5.20
N GLY A 73 14.01 -5.86 6.18
CA GLY A 73 14.61 -5.83 7.51
C GLY A 73 16.14 -5.90 7.51
N LEU A 74 16.73 -6.77 6.67
CA LEU A 74 18.17 -6.92 6.50
C LEU A 74 18.83 -5.62 6.00
N PHE A 75 18.32 -5.05 4.92
CA PHE A 75 18.92 -3.88 4.25
C PHE A 75 18.55 -2.54 4.91
N VAL A 76 17.39 -2.46 5.56
CA VAL A 76 16.97 -1.27 6.32
C VAL A 76 17.80 -1.18 7.60
N ALA A 77 18.04 -2.28 8.31
CA ALA A 77 18.97 -2.33 9.44
C ALA A 77 20.39 -1.96 9.02
N GLN A 78 20.87 -2.46 7.87
CA GLN A 78 22.15 -2.03 7.29
C GLN A 78 22.19 -0.53 7.03
N SER A 79 21.17 -0.01 6.37
CA SER A 79 21.08 1.41 6.05
C SER A 79 21.05 2.30 7.30
N TYR A 80 20.39 1.87 8.38
CA TYR A 80 20.35 2.61 9.64
C TYR A 80 21.71 2.56 10.35
N SER A 81 22.31 1.37 10.45
CA SER A 81 23.62 1.18 11.10
C SER A 81 24.75 1.96 10.41
N ASN A 82 24.66 2.17 9.09
CA ASN A 82 25.64 2.95 8.34
C ASN A 82 25.45 4.47 8.52
N ASP A 83 24.27 4.93 8.93
CA ASP A 83 23.95 6.35 9.10
C ASP A 83 22.81 6.53 10.14
N PRO A 84 23.14 6.45 11.44
CA PRO A 84 22.17 6.35 12.53
C PRO A 84 21.55 7.70 12.89
N LYS A 85 20.99 8.40 11.90
CA LYS A 85 20.30 9.69 12.04
C LYS A 85 18.84 9.53 11.65
N THR A 86 17.93 9.58 12.62
CA THR A 86 16.50 9.28 12.42
C THR A 86 15.83 10.11 11.32
N ILE A 87 16.03 11.43 11.29
CA ILE A 87 15.42 12.30 10.26
C ILE A 87 15.90 11.92 8.85
N ARG A 88 17.20 11.65 8.71
CA ARG A 88 17.79 11.24 7.44
C ARG A 88 17.30 9.86 7.01
N PHE A 89 17.12 8.96 7.97
CA PHE A 89 16.50 7.66 7.73
C PHE A 89 15.07 7.81 7.21
N ILE A 90 14.22 8.59 7.89
CA ILE A 90 12.83 8.84 7.50
C ILE A 90 12.76 9.40 6.07
N LEU A 91 13.57 10.42 5.75
CA LEU A 91 13.59 11.01 4.42
C LEU A 91 13.97 10.00 3.33
N ARG A 92 15.02 9.19 3.55
CA ARG A 92 15.41 8.15 2.58
C ARG A 92 14.30 7.12 2.34
N ARG A 93 13.54 6.76 3.38
CA ARG A 93 12.43 5.81 3.27
C ARG A 93 11.21 6.42 2.59
N PHE A 94 10.88 7.67 2.92
CA PHE A 94 9.82 8.42 2.25
C PHE A 94 10.07 8.52 0.74
N PHE A 95 11.27 8.97 0.34
CA PHE A 95 11.63 9.11 -1.08
C PHE A 95 11.84 7.77 -1.80
N ARG A 96 11.95 6.65 -1.07
CA ARG A 96 12.00 5.31 -1.64
C ARG A 96 10.60 4.79 -2.02
N ILE A 97 9.57 5.16 -1.27
CA ILE A 97 8.19 4.67 -1.44
C ILE A 97 7.32 5.72 -2.13
N TRP A 98 7.13 6.88 -1.50
CA TRP A 98 6.00 7.76 -1.79
C TRP A 98 5.97 8.30 -3.23
N PRO A 99 7.06 8.81 -3.82
CA PRO A 99 7.03 9.32 -5.20
C PRO A 99 6.63 8.27 -6.24
N GLY A 100 7.17 7.05 -6.12
CA GLY A 100 6.85 5.95 -7.04
C GLY A 100 5.40 5.50 -6.87
N LEU A 101 4.94 5.35 -5.63
CA LEU A 101 3.54 5.03 -5.32
C LEU A 101 2.58 6.08 -5.87
N PHE A 102 2.82 7.37 -5.62
CA PHE A 102 1.92 8.44 -6.04
C PHE A 102 1.76 8.49 -7.56
N VAL A 103 2.86 8.38 -8.31
CA VAL A 103 2.80 8.33 -9.78
C VAL A 103 2.14 7.05 -10.28
N CYS A 104 2.38 5.90 -9.62
CA CYS A 104 1.67 4.66 -9.93
C CYS A 104 0.16 4.84 -9.74
N LEU A 105 -0.30 5.35 -8.60
CA LEU A 105 -1.72 5.58 -8.33
C LEU A 105 -2.35 6.51 -9.38
N PHE A 106 -1.68 7.61 -9.70
CA PHE A 106 -2.16 8.54 -10.72
C PHE A 106 -2.27 7.85 -12.09
N VAL A 107 -1.18 7.25 -12.58
CA VAL A 107 -1.15 6.62 -13.91
C VAL A 107 -2.16 5.47 -14.00
N THR A 108 -2.20 4.60 -13.00
CA THR A 108 -3.06 3.43 -13.01
C THR A 108 -4.53 3.80 -12.86
N ALA A 109 -4.89 4.78 -12.02
CA ALA A 109 -6.27 5.25 -11.91
C ALA A 109 -6.80 5.77 -13.26
N PHE A 110 -6.06 6.64 -13.94
CA PHE A 110 -6.50 7.19 -15.24
C PHE A 110 -6.49 6.13 -16.36
N LEU A 111 -5.49 5.24 -16.41
CA LEU A 111 -5.48 4.14 -17.38
C LEU A 111 -6.63 3.16 -17.13
N SER A 112 -6.93 2.81 -15.88
CA SER A 112 -8.07 1.98 -15.53
C SER A 112 -9.39 2.59 -15.98
N CYS A 113 -9.58 3.90 -15.78
CA CYS A 113 -10.76 4.62 -16.28
C CYS A 113 -10.83 4.59 -17.83
N ALA A 114 -9.70 4.86 -18.50
CA ALA A 114 -9.63 4.90 -19.96
C ALA A 114 -9.92 3.54 -20.60
N ILE A 115 -9.47 2.46 -19.97
CA ILE A 115 -9.65 1.09 -20.47
C ILE A 115 -11.07 0.58 -20.15
N SER A 116 -11.55 0.82 -18.93
CA SER A 116 -12.86 0.31 -18.48
C SER A 116 -14.02 0.98 -19.20
N THR A 117 -13.96 2.31 -19.40
CA THR A 117 -15.09 3.05 -19.98
C THR A 117 -14.61 4.12 -20.97
N PRO A 118 -14.05 3.74 -22.14
CA PRO A 118 -13.36 4.67 -23.04
C PRO A 118 -14.21 5.86 -23.50
N LYS A 119 -15.51 5.62 -23.74
CA LYS A 119 -16.47 6.66 -24.19
C LYS A 119 -16.72 7.74 -23.13
N GLU A 120 -16.47 7.43 -21.87
CA GLU A 120 -16.75 8.30 -20.73
C GLU A 120 -15.48 8.77 -20.02
N PHE A 121 -14.30 8.49 -20.58
CA PHE A 121 -13.02 8.88 -19.99
C PHE A 121 -12.97 10.36 -19.61
N ALA A 122 -13.51 11.25 -20.46
CA ALA A 122 -13.56 12.68 -20.17
C ALA A 122 -14.40 13.02 -18.92
N ARG A 123 -15.43 12.22 -18.60
CA ARG A 123 -16.26 12.39 -17.41
C ARG A 123 -15.49 12.04 -16.14
N PHE A 124 -14.59 11.05 -16.20
CA PHE A 124 -13.74 10.68 -15.07
C PHE A 124 -12.79 11.81 -14.64
N ALA A 125 -12.39 12.71 -15.54
CA ALA A 125 -11.61 13.89 -15.19
C ALA A 125 -12.37 14.84 -14.24
N PHE A 126 -13.70 14.77 -14.18
CA PHE A 126 -14.53 15.55 -13.25
C PHE A 126 -15.21 14.67 -12.20
N PHE A 127 -14.80 13.40 -12.10
CA PHE A 127 -15.35 12.46 -11.13
C PHE A 127 -14.50 12.43 -9.87
N ASN A 128 -15.09 12.82 -8.74
CA ASN A 128 -14.42 12.84 -7.44
C ASN A 128 -13.78 11.48 -7.06
N GLY A 129 -14.41 10.36 -7.46
CA GLY A 129 -13.94 9.02 -7.10
C GLY A 129 -12.50 8.73 -7.54
N VAL A 130 -12.04 9.31 -8.66
CA VAL A 130 -10.65 9.16 -9.13
C VAL A 130 -9.66 9.84 -8.18
N TYR A 131 -9.94 11.09 -7.80
CA TYR A 131 -9.07 11.87 -6.94
C TYR A 131 -9.11 11.39 -5.49
N GLU A 132 -10.27 10.94 -5.01
CA GLU A 132 -10.40 10.28 -3.72
C GLU A 132 -9.57 9.00 -3.66
N TYR A 133 -9.62 8.17 -4.72
CA TYR A 133 -8.77 6.98 -4.83
C TYR A 133 -7.28 7.31 -4.76
N ILE A 134 -6.82 8.30 -5.54
CA ILE A 134 -5.40 8.69 -5.58
C ILE A 134 -4.95 9.25 -4.22
N LEU A 135 -5.70 10.19 -3.65
CA LEU A 135 -5.27 10.93 -2.46
C LEU A 135 -5.31 10.08 -1.19
N ARG A 136 -6.35 9.26 -1.00
CA ARG A 136 -6.44 8.36 0.17
C ARG A 136 -5.30 7.34 0.15
N ASN A 137 -5.09 6.66 -0.98
CA ASN A 137 -4.01 5.69 -1.10
C ASN A 137 -2.60 6.34 -1.03
N ALA A 138 -2.44 7.59 -1.46
CA ALA A 138 -1.17 8.32 -1.35
C ALA A 138 -0.75 8.60 0.10
N VAL A 139 -1.70 8.62 1.04
CA VAL A 139 -1.46 8.72 2.49
C VAL A 139 -1.62 7.38 3.20
N LEU A 140 -1.68 6.27 2.44
CA LEU A 140 -1.84 4.91 2.95
C LEU A 140 -3.17 4.64 3.69
N ASP A 141 -4.19 5.46 3.43
CA ASP A 141 -5.59 5.19 3.77
C ASP A 141 -6.21 4.42 2.61
N LEU A 142 -6.29 3.10 2.75
CA LEU A 142 -6.57 2.22 1.61
C LEU A 142 -8.01 2.36 1.12
N THR A 143 -8.14 2.58 -0.19
CA THR A 143 -9.40 2.43 -0.92
C THR A 143 -9.14 1.66 -2.22
N TRP A 144 -10.01 0.70 -2.52
CA TRP A 144 -9.71 -0.31 -3.53
C TRP A 144 -10.31 -0.01 -4.90
N TYR A 145 -11.38 0.78 -4.93
CA TYR A 145 -12.28 0.87 -6.07
C TYR A 145 -12.44 2.32 -6.51
N ILE A 146 -12.59 2.52 -7.82
CA ILE A 146 -13.21 3.71 -8.40
C ILE A 146 -14.57 3.25 -8.94
N PRO A 147 -15.70 3.81 -8.50
CA PRO A 147 -17.01 3.43 -9.01
C PRO A 147 -17.08 3.55 -10.54
N GLY A 148 -17.67 2.55 -11.22
CA GLY A 148 -17.73 2.48 -12.67
C GLY A 148 -16.49 1.90 -13.36
N VAL A 149 -15.49 1.43 -12.62
CA VAL A 149 -14.24 0.88 -13.16
C VAL A 149 -14.11 -0.61 -12.82
N PHE A 150 -13.94 -1.45 -13.84
CA PHE A 150 -13.75 -2.91 -13.73
C PHE A 150 -14.85 -3.65 -12.93
N GLU A 151 -16.09 -3.16 -12.95
CA GLU A 151 -17.19 -3.74 -12.18
C GLU A 151 -17.50 -5.19 -12.57
N ASP A 152 -17.26 -5.55 -13.83
CA ASP A 152 -17.49 -6.91 -14.35
C ASP A 152 -16.34 -7.90 -14.06
N HIS A 153 -15.20 -7.43 -13.54
CA HIS A 153 -14.05 -8.28 -13.26
C HIS A 153 -14.29 -9.22 -12.06
N ALA A 154 -13.47 -10.26 -11.94
CA ALA A 154 -13.51 -11.19 -10.80
C ALA A 154 -13.33 -10.46 -9.47
N LEU A 155 -12.33 -9.58 -9.43
CA LEU A 155 -12.05 -8.65 -8.36
C LEU A 155 -11.89 -7.27 -9.00
N SER A 156 -12.71 -6.31 -8.60
CA SER A 156 -12.74 -4.96 -9.18
C SER A 156 -11.70 -4.01 -8.57
N ALA A 157 -10.91 -4.47 -7.60
CA ALA A 157 -9.88 -3.63 -6.98
C ALA A 157 -8.86 -3.17 -8.03
N ILE A 158 -8.53 -1.88 -8.07
CA ILE A 158 -7.60 -1.31 -9.05
C ILE A 158 -6.16 -1.74 -8.75
N ASN A 159 -5.81 -1.79 -7.47
CA ASN A 159 -4.48 -2.20 -7.02
C ASN A 159 -4.60 -2.83 -5.62
N GLY A 160 -4.73 -4.16 -5.57
CA GLY A 160 -4.81 -4.91 -4.30
C GLY A 160 -3.49 -4.96 -3.50
N PRO A 161 -2.32 -5.21 -4.13
CA PRO A 161 -1.07 -5.46 -3.39
C PRO A 161 -0.51 -4.28 -2.59
N ILE A 162 -0.93 -3.03 -2.87
CA ILE A 162 -0.44 -1.83 -2.15
C ILE A 162 -0.69 -1.88 -0.64
N HIS A 163 -1.59 -2.74 -0.18
CA HIS A 163 -1.92 -2.90 1.22
C HIS A 163 -0.73 -3.34 2.09
N THR A 164 0.23 -4.07 1.52
CA THR A 164 1.45 -4.48 2.21
C THR A 164 2.39 -3.28 2.45
N LEU A 165 2.30 -2.21 1.64
CA LEU A 165 3.09 -1.00 1.82
C LEU A 165 2.72 -0.26 3.11
N VAL A 166 1.47 -0.38 3.58
CA VAL A 166 1.04 0.13 4.89
C VAL A 166 1.88 -0.52 5.98
N MET A 167 2.05 -1.84 5.89
CA MET A 167 2.85 -2.58 6.86
C MET A 167 4.34 -2.27 6.74
N GLU A 168 4.87 -2.07 5.53
CA GLU A 168 6.25 -1.63 5.33
C GLU A 168 6.50 -0.24 5.94
N ALA A 169 5.59 0.71 5.73
CA ALA A 169 5.66 2.04 6.32
C ALA A 169 5.59 2.00 7.85
N LYS A 170 4.71 1.16 8.41
CA LYS A 170 4.62 0.88 9.86
C LYS A 170 5.94 0.36 10.42
N MET A 171 6.59 -0.60 9.75
CA MET A 171 7.89 -1.13 10.17
C MET A 171 9.00 -0.07 10.12
N TYR A 172 8.99 0.79 9.10
CA TYR A 172 9.95 1.89 9.01
C TYR A 172 9.73 2.92 10.11
N ALA A 173 8.49 3.29 10.40
CA ALA A 173 8.14 4.20 11.49
C ALA A 173 8.58 3.62 12.84
N LEU A 174 8.29 2.33 13.10
CA LEU A 174 8.70 1.64 14.32
C LEU A 174 10.23 1.64 14.47
N LEU A 175 10.97 1.29 13.42
CA LEU A 175 12.43 1.31 13.47
C LEU A 175 12.99 2.73 13.69
N ALA A 176 12.35 3.76 13.11
CA ALA A 176 12.72 5.15 13.34
C ALA A 176 12.52 5.57 14.81
N VAL A 177 11.41 5.17 15.42
CA VAL A 177 11.13 5.42 16.85
C VAL A 177 12.16 4.70 17.73
N LEU A 178 12.37 3.40 17.52
CA LEU A 178 13.40 2.62 18.24
C LEU A 178 14.80 3.23 18.07
N GLY A 179 15.09 3.74 16.88
CA GLY A 179 16.32 4.46 16.58
C GLY A 179 16.46 5.77 17.36
N ALA A 180 15.40 6.58 17.40
CA ALA A 180 15.36 7.86 18.11
C ALA A 180 15.57 7.71 19.62
N VAL A 181 15.02 6.66 20.24
CA VAL A 181 15.21 6.37 21.67
C VAL A 181 16.54 5.66 21.97
N GLY A 182 17.41 5.45 20.98
CA GLY A 182 18.76 4.90 21.16
C GLY A 182 18.82 3.37 21.31
N LEU A 183 17.72 2.66 21.08
CA LEU A 183 17.67 1.19 21.10
C LEU A 183 18.38 0.57 19.89
N LEU A 184 18.67 1.36 18.85
CA LEU A 184 19.42 0.90 17.67
C LEU A 184 20.82 1.54 17.58
N ALA A 185 21.31 2.14 18.66
CA ALA A 185 22.56 2.91 18.67
C ALA A 185 23.81 2.07 18.36
N THR A 186 23.78 0.76 18.63
CA THR A 186 24.86 -0.17 18.29
C THR A 186 24.29 -1.41 17.62
N THR A 187 25.11 -2.12 16.83
CA THR A 187 24.68 -3.37 16.17
C THR A 187 24.21 -4.42 17.19
N ARG A 188 24.80 -4.45 18.40
CA ARG A 188 24.35 -5.33 19.49
C ARG A 188 22.96 -4.93 20.00
N ARG A 189 22.73 -3.65 20.28
CA ARG A 189 21.42 -3.17 20.74
C ARG A 189 20.35 -3.41 19.67
N LEU A 190 20.66 -3.13 18.40
CA LEU A 190 19.79 -3.45 17.27
C LEU A 190 19.41 -4.93 17.26
N GLY A 191 20.38 -5.85 17.40
CA GLY A 191 20.10 -7.28 17.45
C GLY A 191 19.17 -7.67 18.61
N ILE A 192 19.47 -7.21 19.83
CA ILE A 192 18.65 -7.49 21.01
C ILE A 192 17.23 -6.94 20.82
N THR A 193 17.10 -5.67 20.42
CA THR A 193 15.81 -5.03 20.20
C THR A 193 15.00 -5.73 19.12
N CYS A 194 15.61 -6.11 17.99
CA CYS A 194 14.91 -6.81 16.92
C CYS A 194 14.50 -8.24 17.32
N VAL A 195 15.32 -8.96 18.11
CA VAL A 195 14.92 -10.26 18.65
C VAL A 195 13.71 -10.11 19.58
N LEU A 196 13.76 -9.19 20.54
CA LEU A 196 12.66 -8.95 21.48
C LEU A 196 11.38 -8.51 20.74
N ALA A 197 11.50 -7.60 19.76
CA ALA A 197 10.36 -7.16 18.96
C ALA A 197 9.78 -8.29 18.08
N GLY A 198 10.64 -9.12 17.49
CA GLY A 198 10.23 -10.28 16.72
C GLY A 198 9.48 -11.32 17.56
N VAL A 199 10.01 -11.64 18.75
CA VAL A 199 9.33 -12.52 19.72
C VAL A 199 8.00 -11.91 20.15
N ALA A 200 7.97 -10.62 20.48
CA ALA A 200 6.73 -9.94 20.83
C ALA A 200 5.69 -10.05 19.71
N CYS A 201 6.07 -9.85 18.44
CA CYS A 201 5.17 -9.99 17.28
C CYS A 201 4.54 -11.39 17.16
N LEU A 202 5.28 -12.44 17.52
CA LEU A 202 4.78 -13.82 17.53
C LEU A 202 3.82 -14.11 18.70
N MET A 203 3.83 -13.28 19.74
CA MET A 203 2.98 -13.38 20.92
C MET A 203 1.76 -12.44 20.88
N VAL A 204 1.68 -11.52 19.89
CA VAL A 204 0.52 -10.64 19.70
C VAL A 204 -0.69 -11.49 19.29
N GLY A 205 -1.86 -11.19 19.88
CA GLY A 205 -3.11 -11.94 19.68
C GLY A 205 -3.44 -12.89 20.83
N SER A 206 -2.44 -13.53 21.45
CA SER A 206 -2.66 -14.38 22.64
C SER A 206 -2.44 -13.63 23.96
N THR A 207 -1.62 -12.57 23.96
CA THR A 207 -1.20 -11.88 25.20
C THR A 207 -1.30 -10.35 25.16
N LEU A 208 -1.41 -9.73 23.97
CA LEU A 208 -1.40 -8.27 23.77
C LEU A 208 -2.54 -7.83 22.84
N PRO A 209 -3.82 -7.94 23.26
CA PRO A 209 -4.98 -7.62 22.42
C PRO A 209 -5.03 -6.14 22.01
N ASP A 210 -4.59 -5.22 22.87
CA ASP A 210 -4.67 -3.77 22.65
C ASP A 210 -3.79 -3.25 21.50
N ILE A 211 -2.84 -4.06 21.00
CA ILE A 211 -1.96 -3.72 19.88
C ILE A 211 -2.43 -4.39 18.58
N GLY A 212 -3.53 -5.16 18.62
CA GLY A 212 -4.05 -5.90 17.46
C GLY A 212 -4.36 -5.01 16.25
N TRP A 213 -4.75 -3.74 16.46
CA TRP A 213 -4.99 -2.77 15.39
C TRP A 213 -3.74 -2.53 14.51
N PHE A 214 -2.54 -2.68 15.07
CA PHE A 214 -1.30 -2.47 14.34
C PHE A 214 -1.06 -3.60 13.33
N PHE A 215 -1.51 -4.82 13.65
CA PHE A 215 -1.37 -6.04 12.86
C PHE A 215 -2.73 -6.61 12.41
N SER A 216 -3.67 -5.74 12.04
CA SER A 216 -5.05 -6.14 11.75
C SER A 216 -5.22 -7.09 10.55
N ALA A 217 -4.21 -7.21 9.69
CA ALA A 217 -4.25 -8.11 8.54
C ALA A 217 -3.57 -9.46 8.84
N PRO A 218 -4.11 -10.60 8.34
CA PRO A 218 -3.57 -11.93 8.64
C PRO A 218 -2.06 -12.12 8.33
N TYR A 219 -1.58 -11.52 7.24
CA TYR A 219 -0.17 -11.58 6.83
C TYR A 219 0.76 -10.68 7.67
N ALA A 220 0.22 -9.74 8.45
CA ALA A 220 1.00 -8.68 9.10
C ALA A 220 1.94 -9.23 10.18
N HIS A 221 1.50 -10.22 10.96
CA HIS A 221 2.35 -10.83 12.01
C HIS A 221 3.54 -11.60 11.41
N PRO A 222 3.37 -12.54 10.46
CA PRO A 222 4.50 -13.19 9.80
C PRO A 222 5.43 -12.21 9.09
N ALA A 223 4.88 -11.19 8.42
CA ALA A 223 5.66 -10.16 7.74
C ALA A 223 6.54 -9.36 8.71
N ALA A 224 5.99 -8.92 9.85
CA ALA A 224 6.76 -8.22 10.88
C ALA A 224 7.83 -9.11 11.52
N ALA A 225 7.48 -10.36 11.84
CA ALA A 225 8.44 -11.33 12.38
C ALA A 225 9.60 -11.56 11.40
N MET A 226 9.31 -11.71 10.11
CA MET A 226 10.32 -11.84 9.07
C MET A 226 11.16 -10.58 8.91
N PHE A 227 10.57 -9.38 9.00
CA PHE A 227 11.31 -8.11 9.02
C PHE A 227 12.33 -8.07 10.17
N PHE A 228 11.89 -8.38 11.40
CA PHE A 228 12.78 -8.42 12.55
C PHE A 228 13.82 -9.54 12.47
N ALA A 229 13.48 -10.69 11.88
CA ALA A 229 14.43 -11.77 11.62
C ALA A 229 15.52 -11.29 10.63
N GLY A 230 15.15 -10.56 9.58
CA GLY A 230 16.11 -9.94 8.65
C GLY A 230 17.02 -8.91 9.33
N SER A 231 16.46 -8.03 10.16
CA SER A 231 17.25 -7.07 10.94
C SER A 231 18.18 -7.74 11.95
N THR A 232 17.75 -8.85 12.54
CA THR A 232 18.58 -9.68 13.43
C THR A 232 19.70 -10.37 12.66
N ALA A 233 19.40 -10.91 11.46
CA ALA A 233 20.41 -11.46 10.57
C ALA A 233 21.45 -10.41 10.18
N PHE A 234 21.05 -9.14 9.99
CA PHE A 234 22.00 -8.05 9.81
C PHE A 234 22.88 -7.85 11.04
N ALA A 235 22.31 -7.84 12.25
CA ALA A 235 23.06 -7.66 13.49
C ALA A 235 24.15 -8.73 13.67
N LEU A 236 23.80 -9.98 13.33
CA LEU A 236 24.67 -11.15 13.44
C LEU A 236 25.50 -11.42 12.19
N SER A 237 25.40 -10.59 11.15
CA SER A 237 25.94 -10.91 9.81
C SER A 237 27.45 -11.11 9.75
N ARG A 238 28.22 -10.64 10.75
CA ARG A 238 29.67 -10.91 10.85
C ARG A 238 29.98 -12.36 11.18
N TRP A 239 29.03 -13.07 11.80
CA TRP A 239 29.21 -14.43 12.32
C TRP A 239 28.38 -15.46 11.54
N ILE A 240 27.53 -15.00 10.62
CA ILE A 240 26.71 -15.86 9.77
C ILE A 240 27.47 -16.17 8.48
N TYR A 241 27.70 -17.46 8.24
CA TYR A 241 28.24 -18.01 7.00
C TYR A 241 27.20 -18.96 6.39
N PRO A 242 26.35 -18.50 5.46
CA PRO A 242 25.29 -19.32 4.91
C PRO A 242 25.80 -20.48 4.07
N ARG A 243 25.59 -21.71 4.54
CA ARG A 243 25.95 -22.95 3.83
C ARG A 243 24.71 -23.76 3.50
N LEU A 244 24.80 -24.54 2.43
CA LEU A 244 23.71 -25.37 1.92
C LEU A 244 23.24 -26.40 2.95
N TRP A 245 24.18 -27.07 3.64
CA TRP A 245 23.85 -28.11 4.62
C TRP A 245 23.03 -27.58 5.81
N GLN A 246 23.25 -26.33 6.24
CA GLN A 246 22.43 -25.70 7.28
C GLN A 246 20.98 -25.55 6.80
N GLY A 247 20.78 -25.14 5.55
CA GLY A 247 19.46 -25.07 4.93
C GLY A 247 18.79 -26.43 4.82
N ILE A 248 19.55 -27.48 4.46
CA ILE A 248 19.05 -28.86 4.41
C ILE A 248 18.60 -29.32 5.80
N LEU A 249 19.37 -29.06 6.86
CA LEU A 249 18.98 -29.42 8.23
C LEU A 249 17.71 -28.69 8.68
N LEU A 250 17.57 -27.40 8.36
CA LEU A 250 16.35 -26.64 8.64
C LEU A 250 15.14 -27.21 7.85
N GLY A 251 15.35 -27.61 6.60
CA GLY A 251 14.35 -28.27 5.77
C GLY A 251 13.90 -29.62 6.32
N ILE A 252 14.83 -30.45 6.78
CA ILE A 252 14.53 -31.73 7.45
C ILE A 252 13.73 -31.48 8.74
N ALA A 253 14.15 -30.52 9.56
CA ALA A 253 13.42 -30.15 10.77
C ALA A 253 12.00 -29.64 10.47
N THR A 254 11.84 -28.87 9.38
CA THR A 254 10.52 -28.44 8.89
C THR A 254 9.65 -29.63 8.52
N ALA A 255 10.20 -30.66 7.87
CA ALA A 255 9.43 -31.83 7.45
C ALA A 255 8.98 -32.73 8.62
N ILE A 256 9.70 -32.73 9.75
CA ILE A 256 9.45 -33.64 10.87
C ILE A 256 8.61 -33.00 11.98
N LEU A 257 8.82 -31.71 12.26
CA LEU A 257 8.17 -31.03 13.38
C LEU A 257 6.71 -30.68 13.04
N PRO A 258 5.75 -30.90 13.97
CA PRO A 258 4.34 -30.56 13.76
C PRO A 258 3.96 -29.17 14.30
N GLY A 259 2.75 -28.72 13.97
CA GLY A 259 2.08 -27.56 14.60
C GLY A 259 2.84 -26.24 14.50
N GLY A 260 2.93 -25.50 15.61
CA GLY A 260 3.66 -24.21 15.64
C GLY A 260 5.15 -24.33 15.33
N ALA A 261 5.78 -25.45 15.71
CA ALA A 261 7.18 -25.72 15.42
C ALA A 261 7.42 -25.93 13.91
N HIS A 262 6.50 -26.61 13.22
CA HIS A 262 6.49 -26.70 11.75
C HIS A 262 6.56 -25.32 11.10
N LYS A 263 5.61 -24.45 11.47
CA LYS A 263 5.48 -23.09 10.91
C LYS A 263 6.71 -22.23 11.17
N PHE A 264 7.26 -22.30 12.40
CA PHE A 264 8.48 -21.59 12.74
C PHE A 264 9.68 -22.07 11.90
N MET A 265 9.88 -23.39 11.81
CA MET A 265 10.99 -23.96 11.05
C MET A 265 10.85 -23.73 9.54
N PHE A 266 9.63 -23.72 9.03
CA PHE A 266 9.35 -23.34 7.64
C PHE A 266 9.88 -21.94 7.33
N PHE A 267 9.52 -20.92 8.13
CA PHE A 267 10.02 -19.56 7.92
C PHE A 267 11.51 -19.41 8.21
N ALA A 268 12.06 -20.17 9.16
CA ALA A 268 13.51 -20.22 9.40
C ALA A 268 14.25 -20.79 8.18
N THR A 269 13.70 -21.83 7.54
CA THR A 269 14.24 -22.42 6.31
C THR A 269 14.20 -21.42 5.16
N VAL A 270 13.08 -20.71 5.00
CA VAL A 270 12.91 -19.65 3.98
C VAL A 270 13.92 -18.52 4.20
N ALA A 271 14.02 -18.00 5.43
CA ALA A 271 14.99 -16.97 5.79
C ALA A 271 16.43 -17.43 5.46
N TRP A 272 16.78 -18.67 5.82
CA TRP A 272 18.09 -19.23 5.51
C TRP A 272 18.34 -19.38 4.01
N ALA A 273 17.33 -19.84 3.26
CA ALA A 273 17.38 -19.95 1.81
C ALA A 273 17.64 -18.58 1.16
N LEU A 274 16.98 -17.50 1.63
CA LEU A 274 17.23 -16.14 1.14
C LEU A 274 18.68 -15.69 1.40
N LEU A 275 19.23 -16.00 2.58
CA LEU A 275 20.63 -15.67 2.91
C LEU A 275 21.63 -16.45 2.04
N TYR A 276 21.37 -17.73 1.80
CA TYR A 276 22.21 -18.60 0.98
C TYR A 276 22.12 -18.25 -0.51
N LEU A 277 20.91 -18.15 -1.06
CA LEU A 277 20.68 -17.81 -2.47
C LEU A 277 21.23 -16.42 -2.82
N GLY A 278 21.20 -15.48 -1.88
CA GLY A 278 21.80 -14.15 -2.04
C GLY A 278 23.29 -14.19 -2.34
N GLN A 279 23.99 -15.27 -1.98
CA GLN A 279 25.42 -15.48 -2.17
C GLN A 279 25.72 -16.64 -3.12
N SER A 280 24.69 -17.31 -3.65
CA SER A 280 24.86 -18.52 -4.45
C SER A 280 25.57 -18.23 -5.78
N PRO A 281 26.69 -18.93 -6.08
CA PRO A 281 27.36 -18.79 -7.38
C PRO A 281 26.51 -19.36 -8.52
N MET A 282 25.60 -20.31 -8.25
CA MET A 282 24.69 -20.84 -9.27
C MET A 282 23.71 -19.78 -9.73
N LEU A 283 23.11 -19.05 -8.78
CA LEU A 283 22.16 -18.00 -9.10
C LEU A 283 22.83 -16.80 -9.78
N ALA A 284 24.11 -16.55 -9.48
CA ALA A 284 24.90 -15.52 -10.16
C ALA A 284 25.04 -15.77 -11.68
N LYS A 285 24.97 -17.04 -12.13
CA LYS A 285 25.04 -17.40 -13.56
C LYS A 285 23.82 -16.97 -14.37
N LEU A 286 22.66 -16.77 -13.73
CA LEU A 286 21.45 -16.27 -14.40
C LEU A 286 21.57 -14.78 -14.79
N GLY A 287 22.63 -14.11 -14.35
CA GLY A 287 22.84 -12.68 -14.56
C GLY A 287 22.22 -11.86 -13.45
N ARG A 288 22.91 -10.78 -13.07
CA ARG A 288 22.45 -9.88 -12.01
C ARG A 288 21.83 -8.62 -12.61
N PRO A 289 20.56 -8.31 -12.30
CA PRO A 289 19.97 -7.05 -12.70
C PRO A 289 20.80 -5.90 -12.14
N ARG A 290 21.19 -4.96 -13.01
CA ARG A 290 21.93 -3.75 -12.61
C ARG A 290 21.08 -2.77 -11.80
N GLN A 291 19.76 -2.89 -11.90
CA GLN A 291 18.80 -1.96 -11.32
C GLN A 291 17.75 -2.77 -10.56
N ASP A 292 17.32 -2.26 -9.40
CA ASP A 292 16.30 -2.88 -8.57
C ASP A 292 14.91 -2.42 -9.02
N LEU A 293 14.36 -3.10 -10.02
CA LEU A 293 13.01 -2.84 -10.54
C LEU A 293 11.89 -3.49 -9.73
N SER A 294 12.23 -4.25 -8.68
CA SER A 294 11.27 -5.08 -7.94
C SER A 294 10.11 -4.27 -7.36
N TYR A 295 10.38 -3.07 -6.84
CA TYR A 295 9.36 -2.18 -6.31
C TYR A 295 8.35 -1.74 -7.39
N GLY A 296 8.84 -1.30 -8.55
CA GLY A 296 7.99 -0.97 -9.69
C GLY A 296 7.17 -2.18 -10.16
N ILE A 297 7.79 -3.35 -10.32
CA ILE A 297 7.08 -4.57 -10.73
C ILE A 297 5.97 -4.91 -9.73
N TYR A 298 6.25 -4.75 -8.42
CA TYR A 298 5.28 -5.00 -7.36
C TYR A 298 4.06 -4.06 -7.44
N ILE A 299 4.27 -2.75 -7.53
CA ILE A 299 3.16 -1.78 -7.50
C ILE A 299 2.39 -1.69 -8.82
N TYR A 300 3.01 -2.03 -9.96
CA TYR A 300 2.34 -2.04 -11.27
C TYR A 300 1.78 -3.43 -11.63
N GLY A 301 2.18 -4.50 -10.95
CA GLY A 301 1.80 -5.89 -11.22
C GLY A 301 0.30 -6.10 -11.36
N TRP A 302 -0.44 -5.80 -10.31
CA TRP A 302 -1.90 -5.97 -10.28
C TRP A 302 -2.63 -5.07 -11.30
N PRO A 303 -2.35 -3.76 -11.40
CA PRO A 303 -2.93 -2.93 -12.46
C PRO A 303 -2.69 -3.50 -13.86
N CYS A 304 -1.48 -3.99 -14.15
CA CYS A 304 -1.18 -4.63 -15.44
C CYS A 304 -2.01 -5.89 -15.67
N GLN A 305 -2.27 -6.69 -14.62
CA GLN A 305 -3.17 -7.84 -14.73
C GLN A 305 -4.61 -7.40 -15.01
N GLN A 306 -5.10 -6.34 -14.36
CA GLN A 306 -6.42 -5.78 -14.67
C GLN A 306 -6.52 -5.31 -16.13
N PHE A 307 -5.47 -4.69 -16.66
CA PHE A 307 -5.44 -4.29 -18.08
C PHE A 307 -5.46 -5.50 -19.01
N VAL A 308 -4.77 -6.58 -18.66
CA VAL A 308 -4.82 -7.84 -19.43
C VAL A 308 -6.22 -8.46 -19.38
N VAL A 309 -6.88 -8.50 -18.22
CA VAL A 309 -8.28 -8.98 -18.11
C VAL A 309 -9.18 -8.17 -19.03
N ALA A 310 -9.10 -6.84 -18.95
CA ALA A 310 -9.94 -5.93 -19.73
C ALA A 310 -9.69 -6.06 -21.25
N ALA A 311 -8.46 -6.33 -21.67
CA ALA A 311 -8.11 -6.52 -23.08
C ALA A 311 -8.41 -7.93 -23.61
N THR A 312 -8.64 -8.92 -22.73
CA THR A 312 -8.83 -10.33 -23.12
C THR A 312 -10.18 -10.86 -22.64
N SER A 313 -10.24 -11.46 -21.45
CA SER A 313 -11.47 -11.89 -20.78
C SER A 313 -11.19 -12.23 -19.31
N THR A 314 -12.24 -12.32 -18.50
CA THR A 314 -12.16 -12.83 -17.11
C THR A 314 -11.82 -14.32 -17.03
N HIS A 315 -11.86 -15.06 -18.14
CA HIS A 315 -11.58 -16.50 -18.21
C HIS A 315 -10.22 -16.83 -18.82
N VAL A 316 -9.38 -15.81 -19.06
CA VAL A 316 -8.01 -16.01 -19.55
C VAL A 316 -7.27 -16.98 -18.64
N ASN A 317 -6.49 -17.89 -19.23
CA ASN A 317 -5.70 -18.85 -18.49
C ASN A 317 -4.71 -18.13 -17.54
N PRO A 318 -4.60 -18.51 -16.25
CA PRO A 318 -3.73 -17.84 -15.27
C PRO A 318 -2.25 -17.76 -15.70
N TYR A 319 -1.73 -18.78 -16.37
CA TYR A 319 -0.35 -18.78 -16.84
C TYR A 319 -0.15 -17.79 -17.98
N LEU A 320 -1.11 -17.71 -18.91
CA LEU A 320 -1.09 -16.70 -19.97
C LEU A 320 -1.23 -15.29 -19.39
N MET A 321 -2.11 -15.11 -18.40
CA MET A 321 -2.24 -13.86 -17.64
C MET A 321 -0.88 -13.43 -17.05
N ALA A 322 -0.21 -14.31 -16.32
CA ALA A 322 1.11 -14.02 -15.74
C ALA A 322 2.16 -13.72 -16.83
N ALA A 323 2.16 -14.47 -17.93
CA ALA A 323 3.09 -14.30 -19.04
C ALA A 323 2.92 -12.96 -19.78
N LEU A 324 1.70 -12.41 -19.83
CA LEU A 324 1.41 -11.10 -20.42
C LEU A 324 1.64 -9.95 -19.43
N ALA A 325 1.18 -10.12 -18.19
CA ALA A 325 1.24 -9.08 -17.18
C ALA A 325 2.66 -8.81 -16.68
N LEU A 326 3.53 -9.83 -16.57
CA LEU A 326 4.89 -9.65 -16.08
C LEU A 326 5.75 -8.75 -16.99
N PRO A 327 5.85 -8.99 -18.31
CA PRO A 327 6.55 -8.06 -19.22
C PRO A 327 5.97 -6.66 -19.20
N LEU A 328 4.64 -6.53 -19.19
CA LEU A 328 3.97 -5.22 -19.12
C LEU A 328 4.36 -4.47 -17.83
N SER A 329 4.36 -5.16 -16.69
CA SER A 329 4.78 -4.62 -15.40
C SER A 329 6.25 -4.20 -15.41
N CYS A 330 7.12 -4.98 -16.07
CA CYS A 330 8.52 -4.63 -16.25
C CYS A 330 8.71 -3.33 -17.07
N VAL A 331 7.89 -3.09 -18.09
CA VAL A 331 7.93 -1.85 -18.87
C VAL A 331 7.57 -0.64 -17.99
N PHE A 332 6.45 -0.72 -17.26
CA PHE A 332 6.06 0.34 -16.32
C PHE A 332 7.09 0.53 -15.20
N ALA A 333 7.63 -0.55 -14.65
CA ALA A 333 8.66 -0.51 -13.63
C ALA A 333 9.95 0.15 -14.13
N ALA A 334 10.39 -0.17 -15.36
CA ALA A 334 11.56 0.46 -15.97
C ALA A 334 11.35 1.95 -16.23
N ALA A 335 10.15 2.35 -16.68
CA ALA A 335 9.79 3.76 -16.84
C ALA A 335 9.77 4.50 -15.49
N SER A 336 9.07 3.95 -14.50
CA SER A 336 9.01 4.46 -13.12
C SER A 336 10.41 4.61 -12.52
N TRP A 337 11.26 3.60 -12.66
CA TRP A 337 12.61 3.62 -12.12
C TRP A 337 13.43 4.79 -12.69
N ASN A 338 13.45 4.94 -14.01
CA ASN A 338 14.29 5.94 -14.67
C ASN A 338 13.76 7.36 -14.50
N LEU A 339 12.44 7.55 -14.50
CA LEU A 339 11.79 8.86 -14.47
C LEU A 339 11.51 9.35 -13.04
N ILE A 340 11.16 8.45 -12.12
CA ILE A 340 10.59 8.80 -10.81
C ILE A 340 11.46 8.27 -9.67
N GLU A 341 11.60 6.94 -9.53
CA GLU A 341 12.19 6.34 -8.31
C GLU A 341 13.66 6.68 -8.15
N LYS A 342 14.48 6.49 -9.20
CA LYS A 342 15.92 6.75 -9.12
C LYS A 342 16.21 8.24 -8.85
N PRO A 343 15.57 9.22 -9.51
CA PRO A 343 15.72 10.63 -9.14
C PRO A 343 15.19 10.95 -7.73
N ALA A 344 14.07 10.36 -7.30
CA ALA A 344 13.50 10.57 -5.97
C ALA A 344 14.42 10.04 -4.85
N ILE A 345 14.91 8.81 -4.96
CA ILE A 345 15.86 8.23 -4.00
C ILE A 345 17.10 9.11 -3.88
N ARG A 346 17.64 9.59 -5.02
CA ARG A 346 18.75 10.54 -5.04
C ARG A 346 18.42 11.85 -4.31
N LEU A 347 17.23 12.40 -4.51
CA LEU A 347 16.76 13.59 -3.78
C LEU A 347 16.75 13.35 -2.26
N GLY A 348 16.24 12.19 -1.83
CA GLY A 348 16.22 11.79 -0.43
C GLY A 348 17.62 11.66 0.21
N HIS A 349 18.64 11.32 -0.59
CA HIS A 349 20.04 11.35 -0.12
C HIS A 349 20.61 12.77 -0.02
N LEU A 350 20.14 13.70 -0.85
CA LEU A 350 20.65 15.08 -0.94
C LEU A 350 20.06 16.01 0.15
N LEU A 351 18.74 15.95 0.38
CA LEU A 351 18.06 16.86 1.32
C LEU A 351 18.70 16.90 2.73
N PRO A 352 19.07 15.76 3.35
CA PRO A 352 19.69 15.75 4.69
C PRO A 352 21.16 16.19 4.70
N ALA A 353 21.79 16.37 3.53
CA ALA A 353 23.16 16.87 3.38
C ALA A 353 23.20 18.39 3.13
N VAL A 354 22.08 18.97 2.69
CA VAL A 354 21.92 20.42 2.55
C VAL A 354 21.67 21.02 3.93
N THR A 355 22.75 21.39 4.62
CA THR A 355 22.66 22.36 5.72
C THR A 355 22.21 23.69 5.13
N ILE A 356 21.27 24.39 5.76
CA ILE A 356 20.68 25.68 5.33
C ILE A 356 21.75 26.73 4.90
N ASN A 357 22.99 26.61 5.39
CA ASN A 357 24.11 27.48 5.03
C ASN A 357 24.82 27.19 3.69
N SER A 358 24.57 26.07 3.01
CA SER A 358 25.29 25.71 1.77
C SER A 358 24.64 26.21 0.48
N ILE A 359 23.36 26.60 0.52
CA ILE A 359 22.61 27.07 -0.65
C ILE A 359 23.14 28.43 -1.13
N LYS A 360 23.55 29.33 -0.21
CA LYS A 360 24.13 30.64 -0.57
C LYS A 360 25.54 30.54 -1.16
N ARG A 361 26.30 29.47 -0.90
CA ARG A 361 27.69 29.32 -1.37
C ARG A 361 27.85 28.50 -2.66
N ARG A 362 26.79 27.89 -3.20
CA ARG A 362 26.85 26.97 -4.36
C ARG A 362 25.77 27.21 -5.43
N ALA A 363 25.28 28.44 -5.58
CA ALA A 363 24.34 28.77 -6.64
C ALA A 363 24.90 28.50 -8.07
N SER A 364 26.24 28.43 -8.23
CA SER A 364 26.91 28.08 -9.49
C SER A 364 27.23 26.59 -9.69
N VAL A 365 26.97 25.71 -8.71
CA VAL A 365 27.38 24.29 -8.74
C VAL A 365 26.25 23.35 -8.34
N ILE A 366 25.09 23.47 -9.01
CA ILE A 366 24.06 22.45 -8.98
C ILE A 366 24.30 21.51 -10.17
N THR A 367 24.58 20.24 -9.89
CA THR A 367 24.79 19.26 -10.97
C THR A 367 23.48 19.02 -11.74
N ASP A 368 23.55 18.60 -13.01
CA ASP A 368 22.35 18.30 -13.79
C ASP A 368 21.46 17.23 -13.13
N VAL A 369 22.07 16.32 -12.37
CA VAL A 369 21.37 15.31 -11.59
C VAL A 369 20.52 15.94 -10.49
N GLN A 370 21.05 16.95 -9.79
CA GLN A 370 20.32 17.69 -8.76
C GLN A 370 19.18 18.51 -9.37
N ARG A 371 19.40 19.13 -10.54
CA ARG A 371 18.33 19.83 -11.28
C ARG A 371 17.18 18.89 -11.63
N ARG A 372 17.47 17.68 -12.15
CA ARG A 372 16.44 16.68 -12.47
C ARG A 372 15.64 16.26 -11.23
N ALA A 373 16.32 16.03 -10.11
CA ALA A 373 15.69 15.66 -8.85
C ALA A 373 14.76 16.77 -8.32
N LEU A 374 15.20 18.03 -8.35
CA LEU A 374 14.38 19.19 -7.95
C LEU A 374 13.19 19.40 -8.87
N ARG A 375 13.37 19.26 -10.20
CA ARG A 375 12.28 19.32 -11.17
C ARG A 375 11.22 18.26 -10.90
N LEU A 376 11.62 17.02 -10.61
CA LEU A 376 10.69 15.96 -10.23
C LEU A 376 9.90 16.35 -8.98
N GLY A 377 10.57 16.87 -7.94
CA GLY A 377 9.89 17.36 -6.74
C GLY A 377 8.83 18.43 -7.04
N GLY A 378 9.16 19.40 -7.90
CA GLY A 378 8.20 20.42 -8.36
C GLY A 378 7.01 19.84 -9.13
N VAL A 379 7.26 18.88 -10.03
CA VAL A 379 6.19 18.20 -10.79
C VAL A 379 5.25 17.44 -9.85
N LEU A 380 5.80 16.67 -8.91
CA LEU A 380 4.99 15.92 -7.92
C LEU A 380 4.15 16.86 -7.06
N PHE A 381 4.70 18.00 -6.65
CA PHE A 381 3.97 19.01 -5.90
C PHE A 381 2.79 19.59 -6.70
N VAL A 382 3.02 19.96 -7.97
CA VAL A 382 1.97 20.48 -8.85
C VAL A 382 0.89 19.42 -9.09
N MET A 383 1.27 18.16 -9.33
CA MET A 383 0.31 17.06 -9.48
C MET A 383 -0.53 16.84 -8.22
N LEU A 384 0.09 16.85 -7.05
CA LEU A 384 -0.62 16.71 -5.77
C LEU A 384 -1.59 17.87 -5.54
N ALA A 385 -1.14 19.11 -5.75
CA ALA A 385 -1.98 20.30 -5.64
C ALA A 385 -3.17 20.23 -6.61
N ALA A 386 -2.94 19.81 -7.86
CA ALA A 386 -4.01 19.61 -8.84
C ALA A 386 -5.03 18.55 -8.39
N CYS A 387 -4.57 17.40 -7.87
CA CYS A 387 -5.47 16.35 -7.36
C CYS A 387 -6.32 16.86 -6.18
N ILE A 388 -5.72 17.60 -5.24
CA ILE A 388 -6.43 18.20 -4.11
C ILE A 388 -7.48 19.20 -4.60
N SER A 389 -7.08 20.12 -5.48
CA SER A 389 -7.99 21.12 -6.05
C SER A 389 -9.15 20.47 -6.82
N MET A 390 -8.88 19.44 -7.63
CA MET A 390 -9.92 18.72 -8.35
C MET A 390 -10.85 17.95 -7.43
N ARG A 391 -10.34 17.32 -6.37
CA ARG A 391 -11.18 16.68 -5.33
C ARG A 391 -12.13 17.70 -4.70
N ILE A 392 -11.62 18.86 -4.31
CA ILE A 392 -12.43 19.94 -3.71
C ILE A 392 -13.48 20.43 -4.72
N ALA A 393 -13.08 20.74 -5.94
CA ALA A 393 -13.97 21.26 -6.97
C ALA A 393 -15.09 20.29 -7.32
N THR A 394 -14.77 19.00 -7.53
CA THR A 394 -15.74 17.93 -7.89
C THR A 394 -16.67 17.52 -6.75
N THR A 395 -16.31 17.87 -5.51
CA THR A 395 -17.19 17.74 -4.34
C THR A 395 -18.08 18.96 -4.17
N ALA A 396 -17.54 20.16 -4.36
CA ALA A 396 -18.23 21.42 -4.10
C ALA A 396 -19.18 21.87 -5.23
N HIS A 397 -18.93 21.43 -6.47
CA HIS A 397 -19.68 21.87 -7.64
C HIS A 397 -20.34 20.73 -8.40
N ASP A 398 -21.52 21.03 -8.93
CA ASP A 398 -22.23 20.16 -9.86
C ASP A 398 -21.75 20.48 -11.29
N PHE A 399 -20.86 19.66 -11.82
CA PHE A 399 -20.39 19.79 -13.21
C PHE A 399 -21.40 19.28 -14.23
N VAL A 400 -22.48 18.64 -13.76
CA VAL A 400 -23.58 18.09 -14.56
C VAL A 400 -24.89 18.40 -13.85
N VAL A 401 -25.94 18.73 -14.60
CA VAL A 401 -27.27 18.96 -14.03
C VAL A 401 -27.77 17.69 -13.32
N PRO A 402 -28.11 17.76 -12.02
CA PRO A 402 -28.59 16.59 -11.30
C PRO A 402 -29.93 16.07 -11.84
N SER A 403 -30.04 14.76 -12.04
CA SER A 403 -31.31 14.09 -12.31
C SER A 403 -32.04 13.75 -11.00
N PRO A 404 -33.37 13.55 -11.03
CA PRO A 404 -34.11 13.14 -9.85
C PRO A 404 -33.70 11.73 -9.38
N LEU A 405 -33.42 11.58 -8.09
CA LEU A 405 -33.23 10.27 -7.46
C LEU A 405 -34.58 9.54 -7.37
N THR A 406 -34.56 8.21 -7.59
CA THR A 406 -35.77 7.36 -7.59
C THR A 406 -36.47 7.27 -6.24
N VAL A 407 -35.72 7.44 -5.14
CA VAL A 407 -36.21 7.34 -3.76
C VAL A 407 -36.41 8.71 -3.15
N ARG A 408 -37.46 8.86 -2.34
CA ARG A 408 -37.83 10.10 -1.65
C ARG A 408 -37.69 9.95 -0.14
N ILE A 409 -37.39 11.09 0.49
CA ILE A 409 -37.41 11.23 1.94
C ILE A 409 -38.88 11.39 2.37
N VAL A 410 -39.37 10.46 3.18
CA VAL A 410 -40.74 10.41 3.69
C VAL A 410 -40.84 11.08 5.05
N ASP A 411 -39.84 10.88 5.89
CA ASP A 411 -39.72 11.53 7.19
C ASP A 411 -38.25 11.60 7.59
N PHE A 412 -37.92 12.46 8.54
CA PHE A 412 -36.56 12.58 9.05
C PHE A 412 -36.56 13.18 10.45
N GLY A 413 -35.48 12.94 11.19
CA GLY A 413 -35.36 13.46 12.54
C GLY A 413 -33.91 13.71 12.96
N PRO A 414 -33.66 14.79 13.73
CA PRO A 414 -34.65 15.80 14.16
C PRO A 414 -35.03 16.77 13.04
N LYS A 415 -36.17 17.47 13.21
CA LYS A 415 -36.63 18.55 12.30
C LYS A 415 -36.14 19.93 12.75
N GLU A 416 -35.90 20.09 14.05
CA GLU A 416 -35.42 21.32 14.67
C GLU A 416 -34.33 20.98 15.70
N SER A 417 -33.36 21.87 15.84
CA SER A 417 -32.36 21.82 16.91
C SER A 417 -31.93 23.25 17.31
N LYS A 418 -31.10 23.36 18.34
CA LYS A 418 -30.46 24.60 18.77
C LYS A 418 -28.99 24.60 18.41
N LYS A 419 -28.45 25.79 18.14
CA LYS A 419 -27.05 26.00 17.83
C LYS A 419 -26.13 25.31 18.85
N GLY A 420 -25.26 24.44 18.35
CA GLY A 420 -24.30 23.69 19.17
C GLY A 420 -24.92 22.71 20.17
N THR A 421 -26.23 22.46 20.12
CA THR A 421 -26.90 21.51 21.03
C THR A 421 -26.85 20.10 20.44
N PRO A 422 -26.30 19.11 21.17
CA PRO A 422 -26.29 17.71 20.74
C PRO A 422 -27.70 17.16 20.53
N PHE A 423 -27.86 16.33 19.50
CA PHE A 423 -29.04 15.50 19.30
C PHE A 423 -28.61 14.15 18.74
N ASN A 424 -29.26 13.07 19.18
CA ASN A 424 -28.90 11.69 18.83
C ASN A 424 -27.38 11.44 18.93
N GLU A 425 -26.78 11.88 20.04
CA GLU A 425 -25.34 11.81 20.26
C GLU A 425 -24.84 10.36 20.20
N GLN A 426 -23.76 10.16 19.46
CA GLN A 426 -23.09 8.88 19.29
C GLN A 426 -21.95 8.74 20.31
N PRO A 427 -21.46 7.52 20.60
CA PRO A 427 -20.37 7.29 21.55
C PRO A 427 -19.06 8.04 21.22
N ASP A 428 -18.87 8.48 19.97
CA ASP A 428 -17.73 9.25 19.50
C ASP A 428 -17.92 10.79 19.62
N GLY A 429 -19.04 11.24 20.18
CA GLY A 429 -19.40 12.66 20.34
C GLY A 429 -19.95 13.31 19.07
N THR A 430 -20.20 12.55 18.00
CA THR A 430 -20.90 13.06 16.80
C THR A 430 -22.42 13.03 16.99
N PHE A 431 -23.14 13.80 16.19
CA PHE A 431 -24.61 13.83 16.20
C PHE A 431 -25.14 12.99 15.04
N ALA A 432 -26.31 12.38 15.17
CA ALA A 432 -26.89 11.59 14.09
C ALA A 432 -28.22 12.15 13.59
N ILE A 433 -28.40 12.15 12.27
CA ILE A 433 -29.69 12.36 11.61
C ILE A 433 -30.17 11.05 11.01
N TRP A 434 -31.47 10.78 11.10
CA TRP A 434 -32.10 9.66 10.40
C TRP A 434 -33.11 10.15 9.38
N LEU A 435 -33.20 9.45 8.26
CA LEU A 435 -34.12 9.71 7.15
C LEU A 435 -34.85 8.41 6.82
N LYS A 436 -36.17 8.44 6.89
CA LYS A 436 -37.04 7.37 6.42
C LYS A 436 -37.34 7.56 4.94
N LEU A 437 -37.19 6.51 4.16
CA LEU A 437 -37.27 6.51 2.70
C LEU A 437 -38.46 5.67 2.22
N ASP A 438 -39.03 6.01 1.06
CA ASP A 438 -40.13 5.24 0.43
C ASP A 438 -39.65 4.00 -0.34
N GLY A 439 -38.34 3.74 -0.34
CA GLY A 439 -37.72 2.59 -0.98
C GLY A 439 -36.24 2.45 -0.62
N VAL A 440 -35.59 1.46 -1.23
CA VAL A 440 -34.15 1.24 -1.07
C VAL A 440 -33.41 2.09 -2.10
N PRO A 441 -32.60 3.08 -1.69
CA PRO A 441 -31.88 3.93 -2.64
C PRO A 441 -30.76 3.14 -3.33
N PRO A 442 -30.37 3.53 -4.55
CA PRO A 442 -29.29 2.85 -5.26
C PRO A 442 -27.96 2.89 -4.50
N THR A 443 -27.12 1.88 -4.70
CA THR A 443 -25.80 1.77 -4.05
C THR A 443 -24.93 3.01 -4.34
N GLY A 444 -24.27 3.53 -3.30
CA GLY A 444 -23.46 4.75 -3.37
C GLY A 444 -24.22 6.05 -3.10
N THR A 445 -25.52 5.96 -2.76
CA THR A 445 -26.28 7.11 -2.25
C THR A 445 -25.77 7.52 -0.87
N THR A 446 -25.62 8.82 -0.67
CA THR A 446 -25.16 9.43 0.58
C THR A 446 -26.04 10.60 0.98
N VAL A 447 -26.13 10.88 2.28
CA VAL A 447 -26.84 12.04 2.83
C VAL A 447 -25.94 13.27 2.73
N TYR A 448 -26.52 14.38 2.30
CA TYR A 448 -25.91 15.69 2.33
C TYR A 448 -26.68 16.60 3.27
N LEU A 449 -25.96 17.37 4.09
CA LEU A 449 -26.51 18.40 4.97
C LEU A 449 -25.79 19.72 4.70
N ALA A 450 -26.54 20.74 4.31
CA ALA A 450 -26.02 22.07 3.93
C ALA A 450 -24.88 21.99 2.89
N GLY A 451 -24.97 21.05 1.94
CA GLY A 451 -23.95 20.82 0.91
C GLY A 451 -22.76 19.97 1.35
N HIS A 452 -22.69 19.55 2.62
CA HIS A 452 -21.65 18.65 3.13
C HIS A 452 -22.07 17.19 3.00
N LYS A 453 -21.25 16.38 2.33
CA LYS A 453 -21.38 14.92 2.30
C LYS A 453 -21.17 14.38 3.72
N LEU A 454 -22.10 13.56 4.19
CA LEU A 454 -22.04 12.92 5.51
C LEU A 454 -21.70 11.43 5.42
N ASP A 455 -21.06 10.90 6.46
CA ASP A 455 -20.85 9.47 6.62
C ASP A 455 -22.20 8.79 6.84
N THR A 456 -22.66 8.07 5.82
CA THR A 456 -24.04 7.59 5.69
C THR A 456 -24.08 6.07 5.77
N PHE A 457 -24.98 5.55 6.60
CA PHE A 457 -25.33 4.15 6.69
C PHE A 457 -26.78 3.99 6.22
N ILE A 458 -27.03 3.07 5.29
CA ILE A 458 -28.37 2.84 4.75
C ILE A 458 -28.76 1.39 5.00
N THR A 459 -29.91 1.15 5.62
CA THR A 459 -30.46 -0.19 5.86
C THR A 459 -31.97 -0.16 5.75
N ALA A 460 -32.54 -1.05 4.93
CA ALA A 460 -33.98 -1.31 4.83
C ALA A 460 -34.87 -0.05 4.72
N GLY A 461 -34.50 0.91 3.85
CA GLY A 461 -35.28 2.14 3.64
C GLY A 461 -35.10 3.20 4.73
N VAL A 462 -34.09 3.07 5.59
CA VAL A 462 -33.65 4.14 6.50
C VAL A 462 -32.20 4.48 6.19
N ALA A 463 -31.91 5.78 6.07
CA ALA A 463 -30.55 6.30 6.01
C ALA A 463 -30.24 7.04 7.31
N THR A 464 -29.16 6.69 7.97
CA THR A 464 -28.62 7.40 9.13
C THR A 464 -27.28 8.00 8.77
N ALA A 465 -27.00 9.22 9.22
CA ALA A 465 -25.73 9.86 8.93
C ALA A 465 -25.18 10.65 10.12
N ASN A 466 -23.86 10.59 10.29
CA ASN A 466 -23.16 11.33 11.34
C ASN A 466 -22.90 12.77 10.88
N ILE A 467 -23.12 13.71 11.79
CA ILE A 467 -23.01 15.14 11.60
C ILE A 467 -21.89 15.66 12.51
N SER A 468 -20.93 16.36 11.91
CA SER A 468 -19.92 17.10 12.66
C SER A 468 -20.56 18.28 13.41
N PRO A 469 -20.20 18.54 14.68
CA PRO A 469 -20.69 19.70 15.44
C PRO A 469 -20.50 21.04 14.73
N SER A 470 -19.49 21.16 13.87
CA SER A 470 -19.23 22.37 13.08
C SER A 470 -20.38 22.75 12.14
N ILE A 471 -21.16 21.78 11.66
CA ILE A 471 -22.25 22.02 10.70
C ILE A 471 -23.45 22.69 11.39
N ILE A 472 -23.70 22.36 12.66
CA ILE A 472 -24.78 22.94 13.48
C ILE A 472 -24.33 24.10 14.38
N ALA A 473 -23.08 24.54 14.23
CA ALA A 473 -22.54 25.69 14.96
C ALA A 473 -23.12 27.03 14.49
N THR A 474 -23.83 27.04 13.36
CA THR A 474 -24.49 28.22 12.79
C THR A 474 -25.99 28.01 12.72
N ALA A 475 -26.75 28.97 13.25
CA ALA A 475 -28.20 29.00 13.12
C ALA A 475 -28.63 29.14 11.66
N GLY A 476 -29.88 28.79 11.38
CA GLY A 476 -30.51 28.86 10.08
C GLY A 476 -31.07 27.53 9.59
N GLU A 477 -31.81 27.61 8.49
CA GLU A 477 -32.39 26.46 7.82
C GLU A 477 -31.32 25.74 6.99
N LYS A 478 -31.10 24.45 7.27
CA LYS A 478 -30.09 23.62 6.61
C LYS A 478 -30.79 22.59 5.72
N SER A 479 -30.51 22.62 4.42
CA SER A 479 -31.06 21.64 3.48
C SER A 479 -30.47 20.25 3.72
N VAL A 480 -31.32 19.24 3.76
CA VAL A 480 -30.98 17.81 3.85
C VAL A 480 -31.50 17.12 2.60
N TYR A 481 -30.65 16.37 1.90
CA TYR A 481 -31.06 15.60 0.73
C TYR A 481 -30.19 14.35 0.56
N LEU A 482 -30.68 13.40 -0.24
CA LEU A 482 -29.91 12.26 -0.71
C LEU A 482 -29.27 12.58 -2.05
N GLU A 483 -28.03 12.16 -2.23
CA GLU A 483 -27.34 12.29 -3.51
C GLU A 483 -26.45 11.09 -3.79
N ARG A 484 -26.47 10.67 -5.05
CA ARG A 484 -25.60 9.65 -5.61
C ARG A 484 -24.81 10.26 -6.77
N ARG A 485 -23.50 10.33 -6.61
CA ARG A 485 -22.57 10.75 -7.67
C ARG A 485 -21.98 9.52 -8.34
N THR A 486 -22.23 9.35 -9.63
CA THR A 486 -21.62 8.31 -10.47
C THR A 486 -20.82 8.96 -11.60
N VAL A 487 -20.07 8.17 -12.36
CA VAL A 487 -19.42 8.68 -13.59
C VAL A 487 -20.45 9.15 -14.63
N HIS A 488 -21.66 8.59 -14.65
CA HIS A 488 -22.69 8.90 -15.63
C HIS A 488 -23.48 10.18 -15.29
N GLY A 489 -23.43 10.65 -14.04
CA GLY A 489 -24.16 11.82 -13.59
C GLY A 489 -24.39 11.87 -12.08
N ILE A 490 -25.14 12.89 -11.67
CA ILE A 490 -25.53 13.14 -10.28
C ILE A 490 -27.03 12.88 -10.16
N GLU A 491 -27.45 12.01 -9.26
CA GLU A 491 -28.86 11.78 -8.91
C GLU A 491 -29.13 12.42 -7.55
N ARG A 492 -30.16 13.26 -7.42
CA ARG A 492 -30.47 14.01 -6.19
C ARG A 492 -31.94 13.90 -5.82
N SER A 493 -32.24 13.63 -4.55
CA SER A 493 -33.63 13.67 -4.04
C SER A 493 -34.12 15.11 -3.87
N LYS A 494 -35.43 15.29 -3.66
CA LYS A 494 -35.93 16.55 -3.11
C LYS A 494 -35.31 16.82 -1.74
N SER A 495 -35.06 18.09 -1.43
CA SER A 495 -34.55 18.50 -0.13
C SER A 495 -35.67 18.57 0.91
N VAL A 496 -35.33 18.20 2.13
CA VAL A 496 -36.05 18.56 3.36
C VAL A 496 -35.18 19.53 4.16
N HIS A 497 -35.72 20.13 5.22
CA HIS A 497 -35.05 21.24 5.89
C HIS A 497 -34.99 21.03 7.40
N LEU A 498 -33.77 21.04 7.94
CA LEU A 498 -33.49 21.03 9.38
C LEU A 498 -33.33 22.48 9.86
N LEU A 499 -34.15 22.91 10.81
CA LEU A 499 -34.06 24.25 11.39
C LEU A 499 -33.08 24.24 12.57
N ILE A 500 -32.02 25.05 12.50
CA ILE A 500 -31.15 25.32 13.65
C ILE A 500 -31.53 26.70 14.21
N SER A 501 -32.17 26.71 15.37
CA SER A 501 -32.47 27.93 16.13
C SER A 501 -31.24 28.48 16.85
N GLU A 502 -31.25 29.76 17.19
CA GLU A 502 -30.19 30.42 17.97
C GLU A 502 -29.96 29.79 19.35
#